data_AF-A0A3D0L9H1-F1
#
_entry.id   AF-A0A3D0L9H1-F1
#
_cell.length_a   1.000
_cell.length_b   1.000
_cell.length_c   1.000
_cell.angle_alpha   90.00
_cell.angle_beta   90.00
_cell.angle_gamma   90.00
#
_symmetry.space_group_name_H-M   'P 1'
#
loop_
_entity.id
_entity.type
_entity.pdbx_description
1 polymer ?
#
loop_
_entity_poly.entity_id
_entity_poly.type
_entity_poly.pdbx_seq_one_letter_code
_entity_poly.pdbx_strand_id
1 'polypeptide(L)'
;MKTTGIIPFALGIAICASMCACASNSKKASQEAAEYDYESTSLGIQRPEPTEDYLGDLEPVMLDPIYVTVKSFGAMKPKEITKVHLVPRKNTVELRWRSGINTVCLILTKQHRDAIFAAAERFEKEAESGMLKNETPSSKNAYWTGKCSFWWGAVNETIGCENCDITLNPVIENRKAYLLLRIPSTRATSDPSEFSPKTYVYFSPAQLEHLQRILSQSALESVVAERLENLYVY
;
A
#
# COMPACT_ATOMS: atom_id res chain seq x y z
N MET A 1 14.95 -72.11 -7.83
CA MET A 1 16.11 -72.75 -8.50
C MET A 1 17.08 -71.62 -8.83
N LYS A 2 18.04 -71.30 -7.94
CA LYS A 2 19.43 -71.83 -7.89
C LYS A 2 20.10 -71.89 -9.27
N THR A 3 20.99 -70.93 -9.53
CA THR A 3 22.44 -71.08 -9.91
C THR A 3 23.02 -69.67 -10.10
N THR A 4 23.88 -69.06 -9.26
CA THR A 4 25.33 -69.25 -8.92
C THR A 4 26.35 -69.01 -10.03
N GLY A 5 27.37 -68.17 -9.69
CA GLY A 5 28.73 -68.05 -10.28
C GLY A 5 29.05 -66.60 -10.68
N ILE A 6 29.72 -65.74 -9.91
CA ILE A 6 31.08 -65.70 -9.29
C ILE A 6 32.26 -65.69 -10.30
N ILE A 7 32.76 -64.46 -10.61
CA ILE A 7 34.15 -63.87 -10.55
C ILE A 7 35.31 -64.90 -10.70
N PRO A 8 36.48 -64.67 -11.41
CA PRO A 8 37.43 -63.59 -11.04
C PRO A 8 38.63 -63.17 -11.98
N PHE A 9 39.46 -62.23 -11.46
CA PHE A 9 40.87 -61.84 -11.81
C PHE A 9 41.11 -61.14 -13.17
N ALA A 10 42.09 -60.23 -13.40
CA ALA A 10 42.98 -59.40 -12.59
C ALA A 10 43.88 -58.57 -13.55
N LEU A 11 44.22 -57.34 -13.14
CA LEU A 11 45.55 -56.72 -13.12
C LEU A 11 46.49 -56.78 -14.36
N GLY A 12 46.96 -55.61 -14.83
CA GLY A 12 48.17 -55.55 -15.68
C GLY A 12 48.46 -54.20 -16.34
N ILE A 13 49.47 -53.50 -15.81
CA ILE A 13 50.02 -52.19 -16.22
C ILE A 13 50.83 -52.27 -17.53
N ALA A 14 50.80 -51.23 -18.36
CA ALA A 14 51.99 -50.82 -19.13
C ALA A 14 51.93 -49.33 -19.56
N ILE A 15 52.96 -48.61 -19.15
CA ILE A 15 53.30 -47.22 -19.46
C ILE A 15 53.94 -47.16 -20.86
N CYS A 16 53.67 -46.13 -21.65
CA CYS A 16 54.70 -45.56 -22.52
C CYS A 16 54.42 -44.10 -22.83
N ALA A 17 55.34 -43.25 -22.35
CA ALA A 17 55.43 -41.85 -22.68
C ALA A 17 56.09 -41.67 -24.05
N SER A 18 55.63 -40.70 -24.83
CA SER A 18 56.49 -39.99 -25.76
C SER A 18 55.98 -38.58 -25.96
N MET A 19 56.78 -37.64 -25.45
CA MET A 19 56.67 -36.21 -25.68
C MET A 19 56.85 -35.86 -27.15
N CYS A 20 56.15 -34.83 -27.62
CA CYS A 20 56.75 -33.88 -28.54
C CYS A 20 56.25 -32.47 -28.20
N ALA A 21 57.23 -31.61 -27.89
CA ALA A 21 57.08 -30.18 -27.60
C ALA A 21 56.77 -29.40 -28.88
N CYS A 22 56.01 -28.30 -28.82
CA CYS A 22 56.45 -26.89 -29.00
C CYS A 22 55.23 -26.17 -29.63
N ALA A 23 54.86 -24.91 -29.41
CA ALA A 23 55.46 -23.79 -28.71
C ALA A 23 54.39 -22.69 -28.46
N SER A 24 54.66 -21.84 -27.44
CA SER A 24 54.34 -20.39 -27.29
C SER A 24 52.90 -19.92 -27.53
N ASN A 25 52.21 -19.17 -26.67
CA ASN A 25 52.49 -17.96 -25.88
C ASN A 25 51.17 -17.73 -25.09
N SER A 26 51.01 -17.11 -23.92
CA SER A 26 51.75 -16.07 -23.21
C SER A 26 51.19 -15.92 -21.79
N LYS A 27 52.07 -15.56 -20.86
CA LYS A 27 51.87 -14.65 -19.70
C LYS A 27 50.90 -15.02 -18.56
N LYS A 28 51.53 -15.17 -17.38
CA LYS A 28 51.03 -15.05 -16.00
C LYS A 28 50.16 -13.80 -15.78
N ALA A 29 49.12 -13.90 -14.94
CA ALA A 29 48.92 -13.02 -13.77
C ALA A 29 47.70 -13.45 -12.93
N SER A 30 47.93 -13.47 -11.61
CA SER A 30 46.99 -13.25 -10.50
C SER A 30 45.69 -14.06 -10.39
N GLN A 31 45.68 -14.93 -9.38
CA GLN A 31 44.48 -15.31 -8.63
C GLN A 31 43.90 -14.05 -7.96
N GLU A 32 42.69 -13.68 -8.34
CA GLU A 32 41.82 -12.80 -7.57
C GLU A 32 40.59 -13.65 -7.23
N ALA A 33 40.37 -13.89 -5.95
CA ALA A 33 39.18 -14.57 -5.47
C ALA A 33 38.00 -13.62 -5.63
N ALA A 34 37.15 -13.88 -6.63
CA ALA A 34 35.89 -13.20 -6.77
C ALA A 34 34.99 -13.57 -5.59
N GLU A 35 34.70 -12.59 -4.75
CA GLU A 35 33.58 -12.57 -3.81
C GLU A 35 32.30 -12.75 -4.64
N TYR A 36 31.66 -13.91 -4.54
CA TYR A 36 30.42 -14.20 -5.24
C TYR A 36 29.29 -13.45 -4.52
N ASP A 37 28.85 -12.34 -5.12
CA ASP A 37 27.62 -11.65 -4.76
C ASP A 37 26.44 -12.59 -5.08
N TYR A 38 25.71 -13.00 -4.05
CA TYR A 38 24.56 -13.89 -4.17
C TYR A 38 23.36 -13.06 -4.65
N GLU A 39 23.32 -12.74 -5.94
CA GLU A 39 22.07 -12.34 -6.59
C GLU A 39 21.14 -13.56 -6.58
N SER A 40 20.16 -13.54 -5.68
CA SER A 40 19.08 -14.52 -5.58
C SER A 40 18.18 -14.46 -6.83
N THR A 41 18.69 -14.97 -7.96
CA THR A 41 17.91 -15.16 -9.18
C THR A 41 17.26 -16.54 -9.13
N SER A 42 16.28 -16.73 -8.24
CA SER A 42 15.42 -17.90 -8.29
C SER A 42 14.26 -17.63 -9.26
N LEU A 43 14.43 -18.13 -10.50
CA LEU A 43 13.57 -17.96 -11.68
C LEU A 43 13.70 -16.56 -12.29
N GLY A 44 14.13 -16.46 -13.55
CA GLY A 44 14.31 -15.20 -14.30
C GLY A 44 13.02 -14.43 -14.60
N ILE A 45 12.10 -14.35 -13.65
CA ILE A 45 10.94 -13.47 -13.64
C ILE A 45 11.47 -12.11 -13.22
N GLN A 46 11.74 -11.24 -14.19
CA GLN A 46 11.94 -9.82 -13.90
C GLN A 46 10.68 -9.31 -13.21
N ARG A 47 10.79 -8.93 -11.93
CA ARG A 47 9.69 -8.27 -11.24
C ARG A 47 9.47 -6.93 -11.94
N PRO A 48 8.22 -6.60 -12.33
CA PRO A 48 7.95 -5.27 -12.85
C PRO A 48 8.33 -4.23 -11.79
N GLU A 49 9.08 -3.23 -12.21
CA GLU A 49 9.45 -2.10 -11.36
C GLU A 49 8.18 -1.38 -10.85
N PRO A 50 8.20 -0.86 -9.60
CA PRO A 50 7.12 -0.04 -9.09
C PRO A 50 6.83 1.16 -10.02
N THR A 51 5.54 1.46 -10.19
CA THR A 51 5.04 2.61 -10.96
C THR A 51 4.00 3.37 -10.13
N GLU A 52 3.44 4.45 -10.70
CA GLU A 52 2.44 5.27 -10.02
C GLU A 52 1.19 4.48 -9.58
N ASP A 53 0.79 3.47 -10.37
CA ASP A 53 -0.43 2.69 -10.14
C ASP A 53 -0.16 1.23 -9.73
N TYR A 54 1.11 0.86 -9.49
CA TYR A 54 1.51 -0.51 -9.17
C TYR A 54 2.73 -0.53 -8.26
N LEU A 55 2.64 -1.19 -7.10
CA LEU A 55 3.77 -1.35 -6.17
C LEU A 55 4.33 -2.78 -6.14
N GLY A 56 3.58 -3.77 -6.61
CA GLY A 56 4.00 -5.16 -6.57
C GLY A 56 2.85 -6.16 -6.64
N ASP A 57 3.20 -7.43 -6.78
CA ASP A 57 2.25 -8.53 -6.97
C ASP A 57 1.83 -9.23 -5.67
N LEU A 58 1.82 -8.50 -4.56
CA LEU A 58 1.45 -9.03 -3.25
C LEU A 58 -0.08 -9.07 -3.06
N GLU A 59 -0.53 -9.95 -2.17
CA GLU A 59 -1.86 -9.87 -1.59
C GLU A 59 -2.04 -8.56 -0.80
N PRO A 60 -3.28 -8.08 -0.56
CA PRO A 60 -3.52 -6.89 0.23
C PRO A 60 -2.83 -6.94 1.60
N VAL A 61 -2.11 -5.88 1.95
CA VAL A 61 -1.33 -5.76 3.18
C VAL A 61 -2.10 -4.90 4.17
N MET A 62 -2.33 -5.41 5.38
CA MET A 62 -2.91 -4.62 6.47
C MET A 62 -1.87 -3.64 7.02
N LEU A 63 -2.24 -2.36 7.09
CA LEU A 63 -1.42 -1.28 7.63
C LEU A 63 -1.86 -0.95 9.06
N ASP A 64 -1.10 -0.07 9.72
CA ASP A 64 -1.45 0.52 11.01
C ASP A 64 -2.87 1.12 10.98
N PRO A 65 -3.66 0.95 12.05
CA PRO A 65 -4.97 1.58 12.15
C PRO A 65 -4.85 3.11 12.22
N ILE A 66 -5.87 3.79 11.71
CA ILE A 66 -5.96 5.25 11.74
C ILE A 66 -7.06 5.65 12.72
N TYR A 67 -6.73 6.49 13.69
CA TYR A 67 -7.73 7.09 14.58
C TYR A 67 -8.25 8.38 13.96
N VAL A 68 -9.56 8.50 13.90
CA VAL A 68 -10.27 9.68 13.41
C VAL A 68 -11.28 10.17 14.44
N THR A 69 -11.82 11.37 14.22
CA THR A 69 -12.91 11.88 15.03
C THR A 69 -14.20 11.87 14.23
N VAL A 70 -15.31 11.51 14.87
CA VAL A 70 -16.66 11.60 14.27
C VAL A 70 -17.58 12.37 15.19
N LYS A 71 -18.60 13.01 14.60
CA LYS A 71 -19.65 13.68 15.35
C LYS A 71 -20.82 12.72 15.57
N SER A 72 -21.14 12.44 16.84
CA SER A 72 -22.22 11.54 17.24
C SER A 72 -23.02 12.20 18.37
N PHE A 73 -24.32 12.42 18.14
CA PHE A 73 -25.22 13.13 19.05
C PHE A 73 -24.66 14.49 19.51
N GLY A 74 -24.05 15.25 18.58
CA GLY A 74 -23.45 16.56 18.85
C GLY A 74 -22.07 16.51 19.52
N ALA A 75 -21.65 15.36 20.05
CA ALA A 75 -20.34 15.18 20.66
C ALA A 75 -19.30 14.70 19.64
N MET A 76 -18.07 15.21 19.76
CA MET A 76 -16.91 14.73 19.02
C MET A 76 -16.37 13.49 19.73
N LYS A 77 -16.37 12.34 19.06
CA LYS A 77 -15.92 11.06 19.62
C LYS A 77 -14.78 10.49 18.78
N PRO A 78 -13.74 9.92 19.40
CA PRO A 78 -12.74 9.18 18.66
C PRO A 78 -13.39 7.95 18.03
N LYS A 79 -12.87 7.56 16.88
CA LYS A 79 -13.28 6.39 16.13
C LYS A 79 -12.06 5.79 15.47
N GLU A 80 -11.97 4.48 15.55
CA GLU A 80 -10.91 3.74 14.90
C GLU A 80 -11.34 3.33 13.49
N ILE A 81 -10.51 3.64 12.50
CA ILE A 81 -10.53 3.02 11.19
C ILE A 81 -9.62 1.80 11.31
N THR A 82 -10.23 0.66 11.66
CA THR A 82 -9.53 -0.56 12.06
C THR A 82 -8.98 -1.36 10.88
N LYS A 83 -9.41 -1.06 9.66
CA LYS A 83 -9.13 -1.86 8.47
C LYS A 83 -8.59 -0.95 7.37
N VAL A 84 -7.29 -0.70 7.45
CA VAL A 84 -6.52 0.05 6.45
C VAL A 84 -5.73 -0.99 5.65
N HIS A 85 -6.08 -1.20 4.39
CA HIS A 85 -5.39 -2.17 3.54
C HIS A 85 -4.73 -1.47 2.37
N LEU A 86 -3.44 -1.73 2.16
CA LEU A 86 -2.77 -1.46 0.90
C LEU A 86 -3.09 -2.59 -0.08
N VAL A 87 -3.45 -2.27 -1.31
CA VAL A 87 -3.57 -3.20 -2.43
C VAL A 87 -2.43 -2.89 -3.42
N PRO A 88 -1.27 -3.57 -3.32
CA PRO A 88 -0.06 -3.21 -4.07
C PRO A 88 -0.26 -3.26 -5.59
N ARG A 89 -1.03 -4.24 -6.09
CA ARG A 89 -1.32 -4.43 -7.52
C ARG A 89 -2.01 -3.23 -8.19
N LYS A 90 -2.65 -2.35 -7.40
CA LYS A 90 -3.38 -1.17 -7.89
C LYS A 90 -2.88 0.15 -7.30
N ASN A 91 -1.84 0.09 -6.46
CA ASN A 91 -1.42 1.19 -5.59
C ASN A 91 -2.61 1.94 -4.92
N THR A 92 -3.59 1.18 -4.43
CA THR A 92 -4.75 1.74 -3.75
C THR A 92 -4.73 1.41 -2.26
N VAL A 93 -5.25 2.33 -1.45
CA VAL A 93 -5.50 2.10 -0.04
C VAL A 93 -7.00 2.03 0.20
N GLU A 94 -7.44 1.00 0.91
CA GLU A 94 -8.84 0.80 1.29
C GLU A 94 -9.01 1.11 2.78
N LEU A 95 -9.78 2.15 3.07
CA LEU A 95 -10.11 2.58 4.43
C LEU A 95 -11.50 2.07 4.78
N ARG A 96 -11.61 1.17 5.77
CA ARG A 96 -12.89 0.61 6.21
C ARG A 96 -13.24 0.96 7.65
N TRP A 97 -14.47 1.41 7.88
CA TRP A 97 -14.99 1.69 9.22
C TRP A 97 -16.52 1.52 9.28
N ARG A 98 -17.07 1.44 10.49
CA ARG A 98 -18.52 1.36 10.70
C ARG A 98 -19.18 2.73 10.55
N SER A 99 -20.27 2.87 9.82
CA SER A 99 -21.10 4.07 9.76
C SER A 99 -22.56 3.70 10.04
N GLY A 100 -22.99 3.85 11.30
CA GLY A 100 -24.27 3.33 11.77
C GLY A 100 -24.33 1.79 11.66
N ILE A 101 -25.35 1.29 10.96
CA ILE A 101 -25.53 -0.15 10.69
C ILE A 101 -24.66 -0.66 9.54
N ASN A 102 -24.03 0.22 8.76
CA ASN A 102 -23.21 -0.16 7.63
C ASN A 102 -21.73 -0.24 8.02
N THR A 103 -20.98 -1.11 7.36
CA THR A 103 -19.55 -0.90 7.16
C THR A 103 -19.40 -0.15 5.86
N VAL A 104 -18.48 0.80 5.81
CA VAL A 104 -18.16 1.57 4.61
C VAL A 104 -16.70 1.37 4.25
N CYS A 105 -16.39 1.43 2.95
CA CYS A 105 -15.06 1.33 2.40
C CYS A 105 -14.81 2.50 1.44
N LEU A 106 -13.80 3.32 1.75
CA LEU A 106 -13.29 4.36 0.86
C LEU A 106 -11.99 3.88 0.22
N ILE A 107 -11.94 3.90 -1.11
CA ILE A 107 -10.77 3.48 -1.88
C ILE A 107 -10.01 4.71 -2.39
N LEU A 108 -8.74 4.80 -2.04
CA LEU A 108 -7.85 5.93 -2.36
C LEU A 108 -6.74 5.47 -3.28
N THR A 109 -6.72 5.99 -4.51
CA THR A 109 -5.55 5.91 -5.41
C THR A 109 -4.43 6.81 -4.89
N LYS A 110 -3.24 6.72 -5.47
CA LYS A 110 -2.15 7.65 -5.15
C LYS A 110 -2.56 9.10 -5.36
N GLN A 111 -3.20 9.41 -6.49
CA GLN A 111 -3.71 10.75 -6.76
C GLN A 111 -4.67 11.26 -5.67
N HIS A 112 -5.55 10.41 -5.14
CA HIS A 112 -6.44 10.80 -4.05
C HIS A 112 -5.65 11.08 -2.76
N ARG A 113 -4.65 10.26 -2.43
CA ARG A 113 -3.79 10.45 -1.26
C ARG A 113 -3.01 11.76 -1.36
N ASP A 114 -2.40 12.04 -2.51
CA ASP A 114 -1.65 13.28 -2.76
C ASP A 114 -2.55 14.51 -2.62
N ALA A 115 -3.79 14.45 -3.14
CA ALA A 115 -4.76 15.54 -2.99
C ALA A 115 -5.20 15.74 -1.53
N ILE A 116 -5.39 14.65 -0.77
CA ILE A 116 -5.69 14.72 0.66
C ILE A 116 -4.52 15.37 1.42
N PHE A 117 -3.28 15.01 1.09
CA PHE A 117 -2.09 15.58 1.74
C PHE A 117 -1.91 17.07 1.42
N ALA A 118 -2.10 17.47 0.17
CA ALA A 118 -2.07 18.88 -0.20
C ALA A 118 -3.15 19.70 0.56
N ALA A 119 -4.35 19.12 0.75
CA ALA A 119 -5.40 19.73 1.56
C ALA A 119 -5.05 19.77 3.06
N ALA A 120 -4.37 18.74 3.57
CA ALA A 120 -3.89 18.66 4.95
C ALA A 120 -2.82 19.73 5.24
N GLU A 121 -1.81 19.85 4.37
CA GLU A 121 -0.76 20.87 4.50
C GLU A 121 -1.34 22.28 4.50
N ARG A 122 -2.29 22.54 3.59
CA ARG A 122 -3.01 23.83 3.56
C ARG A 122 -3.77 24.08 4.87
N PHE A 123 -4.48 23.07 5.35
CA PHE A 123 -5.24 23.15 6.60
C PHE A 123 -4.34 23.44 7.80
N GLU A 124 -3.23 22.72 7.94
CA GLU A 124 -2.28 22.86 9.04
C GLU A 124 -1.69 24.28 9.06
N LYS A 125 -1.26 24.78 7.90
CA LYS A 125 -0.76 26.15 7.76
C LYS A 125 -1.80 27.21 8.15
N GLU A 126 -3.05 27.07 7.71
CA GLU A 126 -4.13 28.00 8.06
C GLU A 126 -4.52 27.87 9.55
N ALA A 127 -4.43 26.67 10.14
CA ALA A 127 -4.69 26.41 11.55
C ALA A 127 -3.64 27.06 12.46
N GLU A 128 -2.35 26.88 12.14
CA GLU A 128 -1.22 27.45 12.90
C GLU A 128 -1.20 28.97 12.86
N SER A 129 -1.52 29.55 11.71
CA SER A 129 -1.57 31.00 11.51
C SER A 129 -2.86 31.66 12.04
N GLY A 130 -3.82 30.87 12.53
CA GLY A 130 -5.11 31.39 13.01
C GLY A 130 -6.00 31.99 11.92
N MET A 131 -5.76 31.62 10.65
CA MET A 131 -6.51 32.15 9.49
C MET A 131 -7.77 31.34 9.14
N LEU A 132 -8.01 30.22 9.84
CA LEU A 132 -9.20 29.40 9.61
C LEU A 132 -10.49 30.18 9.84
N LYS A 133 -11.34 30.21 8.81
CA LYS A 133 -12.67 30.80 8.89
C LYS A 133 -13.67 29.80 9.46
N ASN A 134 -14.54 30.26 10.36
CA ASN A 134 -15.64 29.46 10.86
C ASN A 134 -16.84 29.55 9.91
N GLU A 135 -16.82 28.74 8.84
CA GLU A 135 -17.86 28.71 7.82
C GLU A 135 -18.53 27.33 7.74
N THR A 136 -19.80 27.30 7.35
CA THR A 136 -20.49 26.03 7.07
C THR A 136 -19.82 25.32 5.88
N PRO A 137 -19.47 24.03 6.00
CA PRO A 137 -18.82 23.27 4.93
C PRO A 137 -19.65 23.17 3.65
N SER A 138 -19.03 23.51 2.52
CA SER A 138 -19.61 23.47 1.18
C SER A 138 -18.53 23.19 0.13
N SER A 139 -18.90 22.96 -1.13
CA SER A 139 -17.92 22.86 -2.22
C SER A 139 -17.15 24.16 -2.46
N LYS A 140 -17.71 25.32 -2.08
CA LYS A 140 -17.10 26.65 -2.33
C LYS A 140 -15.92 26.96 -1.41
N ASN A 141 -15.92 26.41 -0.19
CA ASN A 141 -14.87 26.57 0.80
C ASN A 141 -14.13 25.26 1.09
N ALA A 142 -14.19 24.31 0.14
CA ALA A 142 -13.41 23.09 0.21
C ALA A 142 -11.95 23.38 -0.19
N TYR A 143 -10.99 22.81 0.53
CA TYR A 143 -9.60 22.77 0.09
C TYR A 143 -9.42 21.80 -1.08
N TRP A 144 -10.26 20.77 -1.15
CA TRP A 144 -10.30 19.86 -2.27
C TRP A 144 -11.73 19.32 -2.49
N THR A 145 -12.09 19.16 -3.76
CA THR A 145 -13.29 18.45 -4.21
C THR A 145 -12.84 17.41 -5.23
N GLY A 146 -13.33 16.18 -5.10
CA GLY A 146 -12.96 15.11 -6.01
C GLY A 146 -14.02 14.02 -6.09
N LYS A 147 -13.64 12.91 -6.70
CA LYS A 147 -14.46 11.70 -6.82
C LYS A 147 -13.65 10.50 -6.36
N CYS A 148 -14.23 9.66 -5.51
CA CYS A 148 -13.61 8.43 -5.04
C CYS A 148 -14.59 7.26 -5.16
N SER A 149 -14.05 6.03 -5.20
CA SER A 149 -14.87 4.84 -5.06
C SER A 149 -15.24 4.64 -3.58
N PHE A 150 -16.54 4.52 -3.33
CA PHE A 150 -17.10 4.39 -2.00
C PHE A 150 -18.12 3.25 -1.98
N TRP A 151 -17.89 2.28 -1.10
CA TRP A 151 -18.71 1.07 -0.97
C TRP A 151 -19.29 0.96 0.44
N TRP A 152 -20.43 0.31 0.60
CA TRP A 152 -21.11 0.14 1.86
C TRP A 152 -21.99 -1.12 1.90
N GLY A 153 -22.32 -1.54 3.12
CA GLY A 153 -23.33 -2.56 3.38
C GLY A 153 -23.32 -3.02 4.84
N ALA A 154 -24.38 -3.70 5.27
CA ALA A 154 -24.55 -4.06 6.68
C ALA A 154 -23.55 -5.12 7.15
N VAL A 155 -23.34 -6.14 6.32
CA VAL A 155 -22.43 -7.29 6.57
C VAL A 155 -21.13 -7.12 5.79
N ASN A 156 -21.22 -6.88 4.48
CA ASN A 156 -20.10 -6.67 3.56
C ASN A 156 -20.35 -5.43 2.70
N GLU A 157 -19.29 -4.78 2.21
CA GLU A 157 -19.37 -3.56 1.39
C GLU A 157 -19.62 -3.87 -0.10
N THR A 158 -20.78 -4.47 -0.41
CA THR A 158 -21.12 -4.94 -1.78
C THR A 158 -21.83 -3.92 -2.64
N ILE A 159 -22.38 -2.87 -2.04
CA ILE A 159 -23.09 -1.79 -2.73
C ILE A 159 -22.13 -0.63 -2.85
N GLY A 160 -22.01 0.01 -4.01
CA GLY A 160 -21.02 1.08 -4.16
C GLY A 160 -21.30 2.09 -5.24
N CYS A 161 -20.54 3.18 -5.16
CA CYS A 161 -20.46 4.25 -6.13
C CYS A 161 -18.99 4.48 -6.49
N GLU A 162 -18.61 4.20 -7.72
CA GLU A 162 -17.21 4.31 -8.18
C GLU A 162 -16.72 5.77 -8.23
N ASN A 163 -17.67 6.71 -8.40
CA ASN A 163 -17.43 8.14 -8.66
C ASN A 163 -18.17 9.04 -7.65
N CYS A 164 -18.13 8.65 -6.38
CA CYS A 164 -18.79 9.37 -5.28
C CYS A 164 -18.11 10.71 -5.02
N ASP A 165 -18.89 11.77 -4.95
CA ASP A 165 -18.37 13.09 -4.62
C ASP A 165 -17.79 13.10 -3.20
N ILE A 166 -16.62 13.74 -3.06
CA ILE A 166 -15.89 13.88 -1.81
C ILE A 166 -15.42 15.33 -1.69
N THR A 167 -15.48 15.87 -0.47
CA THR A 167 -14.93 17.21 -0.18
C THR A 167 -14.11 17.18 1.10
N LEU A 168 -13.04 17.98 1.11
CA LEU A 168 -12.22 18.26 2.28
C LEU A 168 -12.42 19.73 2.65
N ASN A 169 -12.95 19.99 3.83
CA ASN A 169 -13.25 21.33 4.31
C ASN A 169 -12.55 21.62 5.64
N PRO A 170 -11.97 22.81 5.84
CA PRO A 170 -11.64 23.25 7.19
C PRO A 170 -12.92 23.46 8.01
N VAL A 171 -12.91 23.04 9.26
CA VAL A 171 -14.00 23.32 10.21
C VAL A 171 -13.47 23.62 11.60
N ILE A 172 -14.25 24.42 12.35
CA ILE A 172 -14.01 24.65 13.77
C ILE A 172 -15.18 24.04 14.54
N GLU A 173 -14.91 23.02 15.34
CA GLU A 173 -15.90 22.31 16.15
C GLU A 173 -15.43 22.31 17.62
N ASN A 174 -16.28 22.77 18.53
CA ASN A 174 -15.95 22.89 19.97
C ASN A 174 -14.62 23.60 20.23
N ARG A 175 -14.36 24.72 19.54
CA ARG A 175 -13.13 25.53 19.63
C ARG A 175 -11.85 24.80 19.19
N LYS A 176 -11.97 23.70 18.45
CA LYS A 176 -10.84 22.98 17.84
C LYS A 176 -10.98 22.93 16.33
N ALA A 177 -9.86 23.08 15.64
CA ALA A 177 -9.79 22.98 14.19
C ALA A 177 -9.74 21.52 13.75
N TYR A 178 -10.43 21.19 12.66
CA TYR A 178 -10.36 19.90 12.00
C TYR A 178 -10.38 20.07 10.48
N LEU A 179 -9.71 19.17 9.77
CA LEU A 179 -9.98 18.91 8.37
C LEU A 179 -11.12 17.89 8.28
N LEU A 180 -12.24 18.28 7.71
CA LEU A 180 -13.43 17.48 7.59
C LEU A 180 -13.48 16.82 6.21
N LEU A 181 -13.37 15.49 6.20
CA LEU A 181 -13.71 14.64 5.07
C LEU A 181 -15.22 14.42 5.02
N ARG A 182 -15.84 14.89 3.93
CA ARG A 182 -17.28 14.77 3.70
C ARG A 182 -17.57 13.88 2.52
N ILE A 183 -18.33 12.83 2.79
CA ILE A 183 -18.94 11.98 1.79
C ILE A 183 -20.46 12.13 1.95
N PRO A 184 -21.12 12.97 1.13
CA PRO A 184 -22.57 13.08 1.14
C PRO A 184 -23.21 11.73 0.76
N SER A 185 -24.50 11.59 1.03
CA SER A 185 -25.23 10.40 0.59
C SER A 185 -25.28 10.40 -0.94
N THR A 186 -24.77 9.33 -1.53
CA THR A 186 -24.77 9.11 -2.98
C THR A 186 -25.60 7.89 -3.34
N ARG A 187 -26.05 7.81 -4.59
CA ARG A 187 -26.74 6.62 -5.11
C ARG A 187 -25.71 5.55 -5.48
N ALA A 188 -26.09 4.28 -5.33
CA ALA A 188 -25.27 3.18 -5.83
C ALA A 188 -25.21 3.21 -7.37
N THR A 189 -24.08 2.79 -7.93
CA THR A 189 -23.91 2.60 -9.37
C THR A 189 -24.78 1.44 -9.87
N SER A 190 -24.92 0.38 -9.08
CA SER A 190 -25.66 -0.84 -9.45
C SER A 190 -27.17 -0.73 -9.25
N ASP A 191 -27.62 0.02 -8.25
CA ASP A 191 -29.03 0.20 -7.93
C ASP A 191 -29.32 1.66 -7.51
N PRO A 192 -29.95 2.47 -8.39
CA PRO A 192 -30.26 3.87 -8.08
C PRO A 192 -31.26 4.08 -6.94
N SER A 193 -31.94 3.03 -6.47
CA SER A 193 -32.84 3.09 -5.31
C SER A 193 -32.09 3.01 -3.98
N GLU A 194 -30.85 2.52 -4.00
CA GLU A 194 -30.00 2.41 -2.83
C GLU A 194 -29.10 3.62 -2.63
N PHE A 195 -28.96 4.03 -1.38
CA PHE A 195 -28.19 5.21 -0.99
C PHE A 195 -27.14 4.88 0.06
N SER A 196 -25.98 5.50 -0.09
CA SER A 196 -24.92 5.39 0.91
C SER A 196 -25.31 6.13 2.20
N PRO A 197 -24.82 5.68 3.36
CA PRO A 197 -24.88 6.50 4.56
C PRO A 197 -24.08 7.78 4.33
N LYS A 198 -24.59 8.91 4.84
CA LYS A 198 -23.79 10.15 4.95
C LYS A 198 -22.64 9.88 5.91
N THR A 199 -21.41 10.13 5.48
CA THR A 199 -20.24 9.80 6.28
C THR A 199 -19.30 10.99 6.37
N TYR A 200 -19.07 11.44 7.61
CA TYR A 200 -18.27 12.61 7.95
C TYR A 200 -17.19 12.21 8.94
N VAL A 201 -15.95 12.49 8.56
CA VAL A 201 -14.76 12.13 9.34
C VAL A 201 -13.92 13.39 9.55
N TYR A 202 -13.57 13.66 10.79
CA TYR A 202 -12.84 14.84 11.22
C TYR A 202 -11.43 14.41 11.59
N PHE A 203 -10.45 15.08 10.99
CA PHE A 203 -9.04 14.88 11.29
C PHE A 203 -8.52 16.12 12.01
N SER A 204 -8.06 15.94 13.25
CA SER A 204 -7.22 16.93 13.93
C SER A 204 -5.80 16.92 13.33
N PRO A 205 -4.98 17.97 13.55
CA PRO A 205 -3.61 18.01 13.03
C PRO A 205 -2.79 16.74 13.34
N ALA A 206 -2.80 16.26 14.59
CA ALA A 206 -2.10 15.03 14.97
C ALA A 206 -2.61 13.77 14.22
N GLN A 207 -3.89 13.73 13.84
CA GLN A 207 -4.43 12.63 13.05
C GLN A 207 -4.07 12.74 11.56
N LEU A 208 -3.88 13.95 11.04
CA LEU A 208 -3.38 14.17 9.68
C LEU A 208 -1.92 13.77 9.55
N GLU A 209 -1.08 14.12 10.52
CA GLU A 209 0.31 13.69 10.58
C GLU A 209 0.44 12.15 10.57
N HIS A 210 -0.37 11.46 11.39
CA HIS A 210 -0.42 10.00 11.40
C HIS A 210 -0.92 9.42 10.08
N LEU A 211 -1.94 10.04 9.47
CA LEU A 211 -2.46 9.65 8.16
C LEU A 211 -1.38 9.77 7.07
N GLN A 212 -0.67 10.90 7.01
CA GLN A 212 0.43 11.15 6.07
C GLN A 212 1.56 10.13 6.27
N ARG A 213 1.93 9.85 7.52
CA ARG A 213 2.98 8.88 7.84
C ARG A 213 2.67 7.49 7.30
N ILE A 214 1.44 7.00 7.45
CA ILE A 214 1.07 5.63 7.04
C ILE A 214 0.76 5.55 5.54
N LEU A 215 0.17 6.61 4.96
CA LEU A 215 -0.37 6.57 3.60
C LEU A 215 0.54 7.24 2.56
N SER A 216 1.68 7.80 2.96
CA SER A 216 2.67 8.35 2.03
C SER A 216 3.20 7.29 1.07
N GLN A 217 3.50 7.69 -0.15
CA GLN A 217 4.00 6.79 -1.18
C GLN A 217 5.25 6.02 -0.71
N SER A 218 6.19 6.71 -0.08
CA SER A 218 7.41 6.10 0.48
C SER A 218 7.12 5.10 1.59
N ALA A 219 6.14 5.36 2.47
CA ALA A 219 5.73 4.40 3.49
C ALA A 219 5.12 3.13 2.87
N LEU A 220 4.27 3.28 1.86
CA LEU A 220 3.65 2.14 1.18
C LEU A 220 4.68 1.30 0.40
N GLU A 221 5.64 1.94 -0.26
CA GLU A 221 6.76 1.26 -0.92
C GLU A 221 7.64 0.49 0.08
N SER A 222 7.95 1.11 1.23
CA SER A 222 8.73 0.46 2.30
C SER A 222 8.03 -0.80 2.83
N VAL A 223 6.71 -0.72 3.07
CA VAL A 223 5.90 -1.88 3.49
C VAL A 223 5.96 -3.01 2.45
N VAL A 224 5.89 -2.66 1.16
CA VAL A 224 5.97 -3.67 0.09
C VAL A 224 7.36 -4.28 0.02
N ALA A 225 8.42 -3.47 0.09
CA ALA A 225 9.80 -3.94 0.07
C ALA A 225 10.08 -4.91 1.24
N GLU A 226 9.72 -4.54 2.46
CA GLU A 226 9.87 -5.37 3.66
C GLU A 226 9.13 -6.72 3.51
N ARG A 227 7.91 -6.69 2.95
CA ARG A 227 7.14 -7.93 2.71
C ARG A 227 7.77 -8.81 1.65
N LEU A 228 8.35 -8.22 0.61
CA LEU A 228 9.03 -8.97 -0.43
C LEU A 228 10.30 -9.60 0.13
N GLU A 229 11.13 -8.87 0.87
CA GLU A 229 12.34 -9.42 1.51
C GLU A 229 12.01 -10.64 2.38
N ASN A 230 10.98 -10.55 3.23
CA ASN A 230 10.55 -11.65 4.10
C ASN A 230 10.09 -12.92 3.35
N LEU A 231 9.68 -12.81 2.08
CA LEU A 231 9.28 -13.97 1.28
C LEU A 231 10.47 -14.77 0.72
N TYR A 232 11.67 -14.18 0.62
CA TYR A 232 12.86 -14.81 0.03
C TYR A 232 13.92 -15.24 1.07
N VAL A 233 13.61 -15.12 2.37
CA VAL A 233 14.51 -15.52 3.48
C VAL A 233 14.37 -17.01 3.86
N TYR A 234 13.58 -17.80 3.12
CA TYR A 234 13.42 -19.25 3.29
C TYR A 234 13.77 -20.02 2.02
#